data_AF-A0A7C4M1C0-F1
#
_entry.id   AF-A0A7C4M1C0-F1
#
_cell.length_a   1.000
_cell.length_b   1.000
_cell.length_c   1.000
_cell.angle_alpha   90.00
_cell.angle_beta   90.00
_cell.angle_gamma   90.00
#
_symmetry.space_group_name_H-M   'P 1'
#
loop_
_entity.id
_entity.type
_entity.pdbx_description
1 polymer ?
#
loop_
_entity_poly.entity_id
_entity_poly.type
_entity_poly.pdbx_seq_one_letter_code
_entity_poly.pdbx_strand_id
1 'polypeptide(L)'
;CYQRAERPTPDELTTEEKLAIIDQLVENNVSMIAFSGGEPLMCEDFFKVARYAYERGLYVSIATNGTLLTKENVARLKEAGVGYLEISLDGASKETHESFRGINGCFEKTIRGIINSVEAGMFT
;
A
#
# COMPACT_ATOMS: atom_id res chain seq x y z
N CYS A 1 -3.25 -15.94 3.00
CA CYS A 1 -2.80 -14.73 3.73
C CYS A 1 -2.50 -15.11 5.18
N TYR A 2 -1.28 -14.86 5.68
CA TYR A 2 -0.91 -15.20 7.06
C TYR A 2 -1.55 -14.26 8.11
N GLN A 3 -1.94 -13.05 7.71
CA GLN A 3 -2.54 -12.05 8.61
C GLN A 3 -4.05 -12.22 8.84
N ARG A 4 -4.75 -13.03 8.02
CA ARG A 4 -6.23 -13.14 8.05
C ARG A 4 -6.93 -11.76 8.04
N ALA A 5 -6.45 -10.85 7.20
CA ALA A 5 -6.86 -9.45 7.14
C ALA A 5 -8.22 -9.21 6.43
N GLU A 6 -9.21 -10.06 6.72
CA GLU A 6 -10.57 -9.97 6.15
C GLU A 6 -11.36 -8.79 6.74
N ARG A 7 -10.98 -8.35 7.94
CA ARG A 7 -11.59 -7.26 8.69
C ARG A 7 -10.53 -6.56 9.57
N PRO A 8 -10.76 -5.29 9.92
CA PRO A 8 -9.94 -4.61 10.92
C PRO A 8 -9.88 -5.38 12.24
N THR A 9 -8.75 -5.29 12.95
CA THR A 9 -8.67 -5.79 14.33
C THR A 9 -9.34 -4.79 15.28
N PRO A 10 -9.93 -5.26 16.40
CA PRO A 10 -10.61 -4.36 17.35
C PRO A 10 -9.66 -3.38 18.05
N ASP A 11 -8.35 -3.65 17.97
CA ASP A 11 -7.24 -2.92 18.54
C ASP A 11 -6.36 -2.25 17.47
N GLU A 12 -6.92 -1.96 16.28
CA GLU A 12 -6.21 -1.15 15.30
C GLU A 12 -5.82 0.22 15.87
N LEU A 13 -4.61 0.64 15.55
CA LEU A 13 -4.09 1.93 15.97
C LEU A 13 -4.95 3.06 15.42
N THR A 14 -5.25 4.02 16.29
CA THR A 14 -5.82 5.31 15.89
C THR A 14 -4.85 6.08 14.99
N THR A 15 -5.35 7.09 14.28
CA THR A 15 -4.50 7.96 13.47
C THR A 15 -3.43 8.61 14.35
N GLU A 16 -3.79 9.10 15.52
CA GLU A 16 -2.87 9.76 16.47
C GLU A 16 -1.73 8.83 16.90
N GLU A 17 -2.04 7.56 17.21
CA GLU A 17 -1.03 6.57 17.57
C GLU A 17 -0.10 6.24 16.39
N LYS A 18 -0.62 6.13 15.16
CA LYS A 18 0.21 5.93 13.96
C LYS A 18 1.19 7.08 13.76
N LEU A 19 0.74 8.32 13.92
CA LEU A 19 1.60 9.51 13.82
C LEU A 19 2.67 9.53 14.92
N ALA A 20 2.30 9.20 16.16
CA ALA A 20 3.25 9.11 17.27
C ALA A 20 4.32 8.03 17.06
N ILE A 21 3.97 6.90 16.43
CA ILE A 21 4.94 5.87 16.05
C ILE A 21 5.90 6.40 14.98
N ILE A 22 5.42 7.13 13.98
CA ILE A 22 6.29 7.76 12.97
C ILE A 22 7.31 8.69 13.64
N ASP A 23 6.89 9.46 14.64
CA ASP A 23 7.80 10.33 15.39
C ASP A 23 8.90 9.53 16.08
N GLN A 24 8.51 8.44 16.76
CA GLN A 24 9.46 7.53 17.42
C GLN A 24 10.42 6.88 16.41
N LEU A 25 9.95 6.45 15.23
CA LEU A 25 10.81 5.88 14.19
C LEU A 25 11.88 6.88 13.76
N VAL A 26 11.50 8.13 13.54
CA VAL A 26 12.40 9.21 13.11
C VAL A 26 13.41 9.56 14.22
N GLU A 27 12.95 9.67 15.47
CA GLU A 27 13.83 9.90 16.63
C GLU A 27 14.87 8.78 16.81
N ASN A 28 14.54 7.57 16.39
CA ASN A 28 15.42 6.40 16.41
C ASN A 28 16.20 6.20 15.09
N ASN A 29 16.27 7.23 14.24
CA ASN A 29 17.04 7.23 12.99
C ASN A 29 16.63 6.13 11.99
N VAL A 30 15.36 5.71 12.00
CA VAL A 30 14.81 4.86 10.94
C VAL A 30 14.74 5.68 9.66
N SER A 31 15.18 5.09 8.55
CA SER A 31 15.26 5.78 7.25
C SER A 31 14.10 5.46 6.31
N MET A 32 13.37 4.37 6.55
CA MET A 32 12.34 3.85 5.66
C MET A 32 11.20 3.22 6.43
N ILE A 33 9.98 3.39 5.93
CA ILE A 33 8.79 2.71 6.41
C ILE A 33 8.06 2.05 5.23
N ALA A 34 7.63 0.81 5.42
CA ALA A 34 6.83 0.07 4.47
C ALA A 34 5.42 -0.14 5.04
N PHE A 35 4.40 0.41 4.38
CA PHE A 35 3.00 0.18 4.71
C PHE A 35 2.51 -1.13 4.07
N SER A 36 1.96 -2.02 4.90
CA SER A 36 1.36 -3.28 4.46
C SER A 36 0.08 -3.52 5.27
N GLY A 37 -0.37 -4.77 5.42
CA GLY A 37 -1.59 -5.12 6.15
C GLY A 37 -2.56 -5.84 5.23
N GLY A 38 -3.88 -5.68 5.46
CA GLY A 38 -4.85 -6.17 4.49
C GLY A 38 -4.62 -5.55 3.12
N GLU A 39 -5.07 -4.32 2.94
CA GLU A 39 -4.78 -3.51 1.77
C GLU A 39 -4.67 -2.06 2.25
N PRO A 40 -3.48 -1.42 2.19
CA PRO A 40 -3.30 -0.09 2.76
C PRO A 40 -4.24 0.96 2.13
N LEU A 41 -4.57 0.82 0.84
CA LEU A 41 -5.51 1.69 0.14
C LEU A 41 -6.98 1.56 0.61
N MET A 42 -7.31 0.56 1.44
CA MET A 42 -8.61 0.43 2.10
C MET A 42 -8.65 1.15 3.46
N CYS A 43 -7.51 1.55 4.01
CA CYS A 43 -7.44 2.21 5.32
C CYS A 43 -7.74 3.71 5.16
N GLU A 44 -8.74 4.23 5.88
CA GLU A 44 -9.27 5.58 5.69
C GLU A 44 -8.22 6.69 5.88
N ASP A 45 -7.30 6.51 6.83
CA ASP A 45 -6.28 7.48 7.19
C ASP A 45 -4.93 7.25 6.47
N PHE A 46 -4.83 6.23 5.61
CA PHE A 46 -3.55 5.83 4.99
C PHE A 46 -2.82 7.00 4.32
N PHE A 47 -3.50 7.77 3.46
CA PHE A 47 -2.85 8.86 2.74
C PHE A 47 -2.33 9.96 3.67
N LYS A 48 -3.04 10.23 4.78
CA LYS A 48 -2.60 11.19 5.81
C LYS A 48 -1.34 10.68 6.51
N VAL A 49 -1.33 9.41 6.91
CA VAL A 49 -0.22 8.79 7.62
C VAL A 49 1.02 8.65 6.73
N ALA A 50 0.85 8.22 5.48
CA ALA A 50 1.94 8.11 4.50
C ALA A 50 2.56 9.48 4.19
N ARG A 51 1.71 10.51 3.99
CA ARG A 51 2.18 11.88 3.79
C ARG A 51 2.97 12.40 4.98
N TYR A 52 2.50 12.15 6.20
CA TYR A 52 3.20 12.54 7.42
C TYR A 52 4.57 11.85 7.54
N ALA A 53 4.65 10.55 7.27
CA ALA A 53 5.92 9.82 7.25
C ALA A 53 6.92 10.44 6.25
N TYR A 54 6.45 10.74 5.04
CA TYR A 54 7.27 11.39 4.01
C TYR A 54 7.77 12.78 4.45
N GLU A 55 6.90 13.61 5.01
CA GLU A 55 7.26 14.96 5.49
C GLU A 55 8.26 14.93 6.66
N ARG A 56 8.29 13.83 7.42
CA ARG A 56 9.27 13.58 8.48
C ARG A 56 10.60 13.03 7.97
N GLY A 57 10.76 12.86 6.66
CA GLY A 57 12.00 12.45 6.01
C GLY A 57 12.16 10.93 5.84
N LEU A 58 11.11 10.14 6.10
CA LEU A 58 11.14 8.70 5.83
C LEU A 58 10.96 8.43 4.35
N TYR A 59 11.72 7.46 3.81
CA TYR A 59 11.37 6.85 2.53
C TYR A 59 10.14 5.97 2.73
N VAL A 60 9.07 6.23 1.97
CA VAL A 60 7.79 5.52 2.11
C VAL A 60 7.62 4.52 0.99
N SER A 61 7.38 3.26 1.33
CA SER A 61 6.94 2.21 0.42
C SER A 61 5.60 1.61 0.85
N ILE A 62 4.93 0.93 -0.09
CA ILE A 62 3.66 0.24 0.15
C ILE A 62 3.70 -1.16 -0.48
N ALA A 63 3.21 -2.16 0.24
CA ALA A 63 2.84 -3.46 -0.31
C ALA A 63 1.32 -3.49 -0.55
N THR A 64 0.90 -3.77 -1.79
CA THR A 64 -0.51 -3.70 -2.21
C THR A 64 -0.88 -4.87 -3.11
N ASN A 65 -2.13 -5.33 -3.04
CA ASN A 65 -2.68 -6.31 -3.97
C ASN A 65 -2.90 -5.74 -5.39
N GLY A 66 -2.72 -4.42 -5.55
CA GLY A 66 -2.75 -3.73 -6.84
C GLY A 66 -4.15 -3.47 -7.41
N THR A 67 -5.20 -4.02 -6.81
CA THR A 67 -6.57 -3.92 -7.35
C THR A 67 -7.18 -2.51 -7.21
N LEU A 68 -6.64 -1.70 -6.30
CA LEU A 68 -7.06 -0.32 -6.03
C LEU A 68 -6.14 0.74 -6.62
N LEU A 69 -5.15 0.35 -7.42
CA LEU A 69 -4.24 1.28 -8.12
C LEU A 69 -4.93 1.90 -9.34
N THR A 70 -6.04 2.61 -9.11
CA THR A 70 -6.67 3.49 -10.12
C THR A 70 -5.75 4.67 -10.41
N LYS A 71 -5.94 5.34 -11.55
CA LYS A 71 -5.17 6.55 -11.89
C LYS A 71 -5.24 7.62 -10.79
N GLU A 72 -6.41 7.77 -10.18
CA GLU A 72 -6.63 8.67 -9.05
C GLU A 72 -5.82 8.25 -7.81
N ASN A 73 -5.91 6.98 -7.39
CA ASN A 73 -5.15 6.52 -6.22
C ASN A 73 -3.64 6.54 -6.45
N VAL A 74 -3.18 6.26 -7.67
CA VAL A 74 -1.76 6.38 -8.04
C VAL A 74 -1.28 7.84 -7.94
N ALA A 75 -2.08 8.81 -8.40
CA ALA A 75 -1.77 10.23 -8.24
C ALA A 75 -1.69 10.62 -6.75
N ARG A 76 -2.67 10.19 -5.94
CA ARG A 76 -2.69 10.42 -4.49
C ARG A 76 -1.50 9.78 -3.77
N LEU A 77 -1.06 8.58 -4.19
CA LEU A 77 0.13 7.92 -3.65
C LEU A 77 1.39 8.75 -3.90
N LYS A 78 1.54 9.28 -5.11
CA LYS A 78 2.65 10.15 -5.48
C LYS A 78 2.64 11.46 -4.70
N GLU A 79 1.48 12.08 -4.55
CA GLU A 79 1.29 13.29 -3.72
C GLU A 79 1.59 13.02 -2.24
N ALA A 80 1.24 11.83 -1.75
CA ALA A 80 1.57 11.39 -0.39
C ALA A 80 3.06 11.06 -0.20
N GLY A 81 3.88 11.14 -1.25
CA GLY A 81 5.33 10.90 -1.15
C GLY A 81 5.74 9.43 -1.15
N VAL A 82 4.87 8.53 -1.61
CA VAL A 82 5.21 7.11 -1.77
C VAL A 82 6.21 6.96 -2.91
N GLY A 83 7.38 6.39 -2.59
CA GLY A 83 8.50 6.24 -3.51
C GLY A 83 8.57 4.88 -4.21
N TYR A 84 7.93 3.85 -3.66
CA TYR A 84 7.95 2.49 -4.20
C TYR A 84 6.65 1.72 -3.92
N LEU A 85 6.15 1.01 -4.93
CA LEU A 85 4.98 0.14 -4.85
C LEU A 85 5.41 -1.33 -5.02
N GLU A 86 5.35 -2.13 -3.96
CA GLU A 86 5.49 -3.58 -4.04
C GLU A 86 4.13 -4.20 -4.41
N ILE A 87 3.96 -4.57 -5.69
CA ILE A 87 2.70 -5.07 -6.22
C ILE A 87 2.68 -6.59 -6.25
N SER A 88 1.66 -7.14 -5.59
CA SER A 88 1.47 -8.56 -5.38
C SER A 88 0.85 -9.26 -6.60
N LEU A 89 1.67 -9.94 -7.43
CA LEU A 89 1.26 -10.69 -8.62
C LEU A 89 1.67 -12.18 -8.54
N ASP A 90 0.82 -13.02 -7.95
CA ASP A 90 1.17 -14.43 -7.63
C ASP A 90 0.87 -15.44 -8.75
N GLY A 91 0.71 -14.99 -9.98
CA GLY A 91 0.43 -15.88 -11.10
C GLY A 91 0.72 -15.22 -12.42
N ALA A 92 1.31 -15.96 -13.35
CA ALA A 92 1.62 -15.49 -14.70
C ALA A 92 0.38 -15.42 -15.60
N SER A 93 -0.73 -16.03 -15.18
CA SER A 93 -2.01 -16.01 -15.88
C SER A 93 -3.15 -15.66 -14.93
N LYS A 94 -4.30 -15.32 -15.50
CA LYS A 94 -5.54 -15.11 -14.75
C LYS A 94 -5.86 -16.32 -13.86
N GLU A 95 -5.83 -17.51 -14.45
CA GLU A 95 -6.21 -18.76 -13.78
C GLU A 95 -5.31 -19.01 -12.56
N THR A 96 -4.00 -18.84 -12.73
CA THR A 96 -3.03 -19.08 -11.65
C THR A 96 -3.12 -18.04 -10.55
N HIS A 97 -3.22 -16.76 -10.91
CA HIS A 97 -3.30 -15.67 -9.94
C HIS A 97 -4.60 -15.70 -9.15
N GLU A 98 -5.75 -15.86 -9.82
CA GLU A 98 -7.06 -15.90 -9.17
C GLU A 98 -7.25 -17.17 -8.33
N SER A 99 -6.72 -18.32 -8.80
CA SER A 99 -6.72 -19.55 -8.00
C SER A 99 -5.88 -19.40 -6.73
N PHE A 100 -4.76 -18.69 -6.78
CA PHE A 100 -3.94 -18.45 -5.60
C PHE A 100 -4.60 -17.46 -4.63
N ARG A 101 -5.15 -16.37 -5.17
CA ARG A 101 -5.76 -15.27 -4.40
C ARG A 101 -7.16 -15.58 -3.89
N GLY A 102 -7.87 -16.51 -4.53
CA GLY A 102 -9.26 -16.86 -4.22
C GLY A 102 -10.27 -15.77 -4.60
N ILE A 103 -9.92 -14.87 -5.51
CA ILE A 103 -10.77 -13.73 -5.91
C ILE A 103 -10.87 -13.68 -7.43
N ASN A 104 -12.08 -13.84 -7.95
CA ASN A 104 -12.35 -13.72 -9.39
C ASN A 104 -12.25 -12.25 -9.85
N GLY A 105 -11.63 -12.03 -11.01
CA GLY A 105 -11.43 -10.71 -11.61
C GLY A 105 -10.38 -9.85 -10.92
N CYS A 106 -9.57 -10.40 -10.00
CA CYS A 106 -8.48 -9.64 -9.38
C CYS A 106 -7.29 -9.49 -10.32
N PHE A 107 -7.04 -10.46 -11.22
CA PHE A 107 -5.89 -10.41 -12.12
C PHE A 107 -5.93 -9.19 -13.04
N GLU A 108 -7.04 -8.96 -13.75
CA GLU A 108 -7.13 -7.81 -14.66
C GLU A 108 -7.05 -6.48 -13.92
N LYS A 109 -7.57 -6.40 -12.69
CA LYS A 109 -7.46 -5.20 -11.84
C LYS A 109 -6.01 -4.95 -11.43
N THR A 110 -5.29 -5.97 -10.98
CA THR A 110 -3.87 -5.88 -10.61
C THR A 110 -3.01 -5.48 -11.81
N ILE A 111 -3.20 -6.11 -12.97
CA ILE A 111 -2.50 -5.75 -14.21
C ILE A 111 -2.80 -4.30 -14.61
N ARG A 112 -4.07 -3.87 -14.51
CA ARG A 112 -4.44 -2.46 -14.77
C ARG A 112 -3.78 -1.50 -13.79
N GLY A 113 -3.70 -1.91 -12.53
CA GLY A 113 -2.99 -1.19 -11.47
C GLY A 113 -1.52 -0.97 -11.79
N ILE A 114 -0.82 -2.03 -12.19
CA ILE A 114 0.59 -1.98 -12.61
C ILE A 114 0.75 -0.99 -13.78
N ILE A 115 -0.09 -1.09 -14.81
CA ILE A 115 -0.05 -0.19 -15.97
C ILE A 115 -0.24 1.28 -15.54
N ASN A 116 -1.25 1.57 -14.71
CA ASN A 116 -1.49 2.93 -14.22
C ASN A 116 -0.29 3.49 -13.44
N SER A 117 0.35 2.65 -12.61
CA SER A 117 1.54 3.01 -11.84
C SER A 117 2.73 3.34 -12.73
N VAL A 118 3.00 2.51 -13.74
CA VAL A 118 4.07 2.74 -14.72
C VAL A 118 3.80 4.00 -15.55
N GLU A 119 2.56 4.19 -16.03
CA GLU A 119 2.15 5.40 -16.76
C GLU A 119 2.37 6.70 -15.94
N ALA A 120 2.20 6.63 -14.62
CA ALA A 120 2.43 7.75 -13.70
C ALA A 120 3.91 7.95 -13.30
N GLY A 121 4.81 7.07 -13.75
CA GLY A 121 6.23 7.08 -13.41
C GLY A 121 6.51 6.66 -11.97
N MET A 122 5.65 5.82 -11.38
CA MET A 122 5.93 5.19 -10.08
C MET A 122 6.99 4.11 -10.25
N PHE A 123 7.84 3.92 -9.24
CA PHE A 123 8.71 2.77 -9.15
C PHE A 123 7.90 1.58 -8.58
N THR A 124 7.88 0.46 -9.30
CA THR A 124 7.09 -0.74 -8.99
C THR A 124 7.91 -2.00 -9.19
#